data_AF-V9DWM8-F1
#
_entry.id   AF-V9DWM8-F1
#
_cell.length_a   1.000
_cell.length_b   1.000
_cell.length_c   1.000
_cell.angle_alpha   90.00
_cell.angle_beta   90.00
_cell.angle_gamma   90.00
#
_symmetry.space_group_name_H-M   'P 1'
#
loop_
_entity.id
_entity.type
_entity.pdbx_description
1 polymer ?
#
loop_
_entity_poly.entity_id
_entity_poly.type
_entity_poly.pdbx_seq_one_letter_code
_entity_poly.pdbx_strand_id
1 'polypeptide(L)'
;LGWKLPKPLRLFTARVTKPKSVGKPKVKKIDAFNGLAKHLIGNTKNEALREVELTGRNMQQRWRTYMCRFKKTLNANHTETGLGITRRELARGMSIPQKL
;
A
#
# COMPACT_ATOMS: atom_id res chain seq x y z
N LEU A 1 16.80 4.76 -79.34
CA LEU A 1 15.66 4.64 -78.41
C LEU A 1 16.19 4.33 -77.00
N GLY A 2 16.38 5.35 -76.16
CA GLY A 2 16.84 5.19 -74.78
C GLY A 2 15.67 5.26 -73.80
N TRP A 3 15.19 4.11 -73.31
CA TRP A 3 14.10 4.05 -72.34
C TRP A 3 14.66 4.17 -70.93
N LYS A 4 14.42 5.32 -70.28
CA LYS A 4 14.66 5.51 -68.84
C LYS A 4 13.56 4.77 -68.05
N LEU A 5 13.95 3.82 -67.21
CA LEU A 5 13.04 3.27 -66.20
C LEU A 5 12.83 4.27 -65.04
N PRO A 6 11.59 4.48 -64.58
CA PRO A 6 11.33 5.26 -63.37
C PRO A 6 11.68 4.45 -62.10
N LYS A 7 12.18 5.17 -61.09
CA LYS A 7 12.63 4.64 -59.78
C LYS A 7 11.45 3.96 -59.05
N PRO A 8 11.68 2.86 -58.30
CA PRO A 8 10.61 2.17 -57.59
C PRO A 8 10.07 3.03 -56.44
N LEU A 9 8.75 3.19 -56.42
CA LEU A 9 8.00 3.80 -55.31
C LEU A 9 8.27 2.97 -54.04
N ARG A 10 8.93 3.59 -53.04
CA ARG A 10 9.05 3.00 -51.71
C ARG A 10 7.66 2.93 -51.09
N LEU A 11 7.18 1.70 -50.90
CA LEU A 11 6.03 1.38 -50.07
C LEU A 11 6.31 1.89 -48.64
N PHE A 12 5.69 2.98 -48.24
CA PHE A 12 5.61 3.35 -46.83
C PHE A 12 4.65 2.36 -46.15
N THR A 13 5.20 1.31 -45.55
CA THR A 13 4.44 0.51 -44.60
C THR A 13 4.23 1.35 -43.36
N ALA A 14 3.04 1.94 -43.24
CA ALA A 14 2.61 2.57 -42.01
C ALA A 14 2.70 1.52 -40.89
N ARG A 15 3.65 1.72 -39.96
CA ARG A 15 3.74 0.92 -38.75
C ARG A 15 2.47 1.20 -37.96
N VAL A 16 1.50 0.28 -38.03
CA VAL A 16 0.32 0.28 -37.15
C VAL A 16 0.82 0.19 -35.72
N THR A 17 0.96 1.33 -35.06
CA THR A 17 1.20 1.39 -33.63
C THR A 17 -0.08 0.94 -32.96
N LYS A 18 -0.03 -0.23 -32.33
CA LYS A 18 -1.14 -0.75 -31.53
C LYS A 18 -1.58 0.34 -30.54
N PRO A 19 -2.88 0.65 -30.43
CA PRO A 19 -3.34 1.64 -29.46
C PRO A 19 -2.91 1.19 -28.05
N LYS A 20 -2.31 2.11 -27.28
CA LYS A 20 -2.01 1.86 -25.87
C LYS A 20 -3.32 1.47 -25.19
N SER A 21 -3.36 0.28 -24.59
CA SER A 21 -4.55 -0.18 -23.87
C SER A 21 -4.98 0.92 -22.89
N VAL A 22 -6.20 1.44 -23.06
CA VAL A 22 -6.83 2.36 -22.11
C VAL A 22 -7.22 1.54 -20.88
N GLY A 23 -6.21 1.11 -20.12
CA GLY A 23 -6.39 0.48 -18.82
C GLY A 23 -6.80 1.54 -17.80
N LYS A 24 -7.54 1.11 -16.77
CA LYS A 24 -7.93 1.98 -15.65
C LYS A 24 -6.69 2.72 -15.11
N PRO A 25 -6.81 4.00 -14.68
CA PRO A 25 -5.68 4.76 -14.15
C PRO A 25 -4.99 3.96 -13.04
N LYS A 26 -3.66 3.94 -13.07
CA LYS A 26 -2.86 3.28 -12.04
C LYS A 26 -3.05 4.02 -10.72
N VAL A 27 -3.95 3.51 -9.88
CA VAL A 27 -4.23 4.07 -8.55
C VAL A 27 -3.01 3.90 -7.67
N LYS A 28 -2.50 5.00 -7.12
CA LYS A 28 -1.40 4.98 -6.15
C LYS A 28 -1.98 4.71 -4.76
N LYS A 29 -1.18 4.09 -3.89
CA LYS A 29 -1.59 3.84 -2.49
C LYS A 29 -1.99 5.10 -1.74
N ILE A 30 -1.38 6.25 -2.06
CA ILE A 30 -1.72 7.55 -1.47
C ILE A 30 -3.13 7.99 -1.83
N ASP A 31 -3.65 7.61 -2.99
CA ASP A 31 -5.00 7.98 -3.44
C ASP A 31 -6.07 7.34 -2.54
N ALA A 32 -5.82 6.12 -2.06
CA ALA A 32 -6.69 5.48 -1.07
C ALA A 32 -6.70 6.24 0.27
N PHE A 33 -5.54 6.73 0.74
CA PHE A 33 -5.49 7.54 1.95
C PHE A 33 -6.12 8.92 1.78
N ASN A 34 -6.03 9.51 0.58
CA ASN A 34 -6.75 10.74 0.25
C ASN A 34 -8.27 10.51 0.25
N GLY A 35 -8.74 9.39 -0.31
CA GLY A 35 -10.14 8.99 -0.26
C GLY A 35 -10.64 8.80 1.17
N LEU A 36 -9.83 8.14 2.02
CA LEU A 36 -10.13 7.96 3.43
C LEU A 36 -10.22 9.28 4.18
N ALA A 37 -9.28 10.20 3.94
CA ALA A 37 -9.28 11.52 4.58
C ALA A 37 -10.55 12.32 4.23
N LYS A 38 -10.91 12.35 2.95
CA LYS A 38 -12.16 12.99 2.47
C LYS A 38 -13.40 12.37 3.10
N HIS A 39 -13.45 11.03 3.15
CA HIS A 39 -14.58 10.33 3.76
C HIS A 39 -14.71 10.66 5.25
N LEU A 40 -13.60 10.70 5.99
CA LEU A 40 -13.61 11.03 7.43
C LEU A 40 -14.07 12.46 7.70
N ILE A 41 -13.58 13.44 6.95
CA ILE A 41 -14.02 14.84 7.08
C ILE A 41 -15.52 14.96 6.79
N GLY A 42 -16.01 14.28 5.75
CA GLY A 42 -17.42 14.37 5.34
C GLY A 42 -18.41 13.64 6.25
N ASN A 43 -17.97 12.67 7.05
CA ASN A 43 -18.86 11.81 7.86
C ASN A 43 -18.65 11.97 9.38
N THR A 44 -17.65 12.75 9.81
CA THR A 44 -17.40 12.96 11.23
C THR A 44 -18.42 13.92 11.84
N LYS A 45 -18.88 13.62 13.05
CA LYS A 45 -19.67 14.54 13.90
C LYS A 45 -18.78 15.45 14.75
N ASN A 46 -17.48 15.22 14.76
CA ASN A 46 -16.51 15.98 15.55
C ASN A 46 -16.04 17.19 14.74
N GLU A 47 -16.46 18.38 15.16
CA GLU A 47 -16.13 19.65 14.51
C GLU A 47 -14.62 19.92 14.44
N ALA A 48 -13.85 19.55 15.47
CA ALA A 48 -12.39 19.70 15.44
C ALA A 48 -11.73 18.87 14.31
N LEU A 49 -12.34 17.76 13.91
CA LEU A 49 -11.86 16.97 12.76
C LEU A 49 -12.33 17.52 11.41
N ARG A 50 -13.36 18.37 11.39
CA ARG A 50 -13.81 19.09 10.19
C ARG A 50 -12.95 20.32 9.93
N GLU A 51 -12.56 21.02 10.99
CA GLU A 51 -11.68 22.18 10.94
C GLU A 51 -10.24 21.82 10.58
N VAL A 52 -9.79 20.62 10.96
CA VAL A 52 -8.46 20.13 10.61
C VAL A 52 -8.44 19.63 9.18
N GLU A 53 -7.57 20.21 8.36
CA GLU A 53 -7.29 19.73 7.00
C GLU A 53 -6.54 18.39 7.04
N LEU A 54 -7.30 17.30 7.17
CA LEU A 54 -6.75 15.95 7.15
C LEU A 54 -6.27 15.61 5.74
N THR A 55 -4.97 15.38 5.60
CA THR A 55 -4.38 14.91 4.33
C THR A 55 -4.20 13.40 4.31
N GLY A 56 -4.04 12.82 3.11
CA GLY A 56 -3.67 11.41 2.98
C GLY A 56 -2.34 11.06 3.65
N ARG A 57 -1.41 12.01 3.80
CA ARG A 57 -0.16 11.80 4.55
C ARG A 57 -0.41 11.62 6.05
N ASN A 58 -1.28 12.45 6.63
CA ASN A 58 -1.67 12.30 8.04
C ASN A 58 -2.31 10.93 8.28
N MET A 59 -3.22 10.52 7.38
CA MET A 59 -3.87 9.20 7.46
C MET A 59 -2.88 8.06 7.33
N GLN A 60 -1.94 8.17 6.40
CA GLN A 60 -0.90 7.16 6.21
C GLN A 60 0.00 7.03 7.44
N GLN A 61 0.38 8.14 8.09
CA GLN A 61 1.17 8.12 9.31
C GLN A 61 0.40 7.48 10.46
N ARG A 62 -0.86 7.87 10.68
CA ARG A 62 -1.73 7.28 11.71
C ARG A 62 -1.89 5.77 11.51
N TRP A 63 -2.14 5.34 10.27
CA TRP A 63 -2.23 3.92 9.92
C TRP A 63 -0.93 3.16 10.23
N ARG A 64 0.24 3.73 9.90
CA ARG A 64 1.54 3.12 10.22
C ARG A 64 1.74 2.95 11.72
N THR A 65 1.44 3.98 12.49
CA THR A 65 1.54 3.93 13.96
C THR A 65 0.63 2.85 14.54
N TYR A 66 -0.62 2.79 14.09
CA TYR A 66 -1.57 1.76 14.49
C TYR A 66 -1.05 0.36 14.17
N MET A 67 -0.65 0.11 12.92
CA MET A 67 -0.17 -1.20 12.49
C MET A 67 1.11 -1.63 13.20
N CYS A 68 2.00 -0.69 13.55
CA CYS A 68 3.19 -0.97 14.34
C CYS A 68 2.81 -1.51 15.73
N ARG A 69 1.92 -0.81 16.44
CA ARG A 69 1.43 -1.22 17.76
C ARG A 69 0.67 -2.55 17.70
N PHE A 70 -0.24 -2.68 16.73
CA PHE A 70 -1.02 -3.90 16.54
C PHE A 70 -0.12 -5.13 16.34
N LYS A 71 0.91 -5.04 15.48
CA LYS A 71 1.86 -6.13 15.28
C LYS A 71 2.68 -6.44 16.53
N LYS A 72 3.10 -5.42 17.28
CA LYS A 72 3.81 -5.61 18.54
C LYS A 72 2.95 -6.41 19.52
N THR A 73 1.68 -6.04 19.69
CA THR A 73 0.73 -6.75 20.55
C THR A 73 0.44 -8.16 20.05
N LEU A 74 0.25 -8.35 18.75
CA LEU A 74 0.04 -9.68 18.15
C LEU A 74 1.23 -10.59 18.43
N ASN A 75 2.45 -10.09 18.23
CA ASN A 75 3.67 -10.84 18.52
C ASN A 75 3.79 -11.18 20.00
N ALA A 76 3.55 -10.20 20.89
CA ALA A 76 3.56 -10.43 22.33
C ALA A 76 2.57 -11.54 22.72
N ASN A 77 1.33 -11.52 22.22
CA ASN A 77 0.36 -12.59 22.47
C ASN A 77 0.79 -13.97 21.94
N HIS A 78 1.56 -13.99 20.84
CA HIS A 78 2.07 -15.24 20.28
C HIS A 78 3.28 -15.77 21.05
N THR A 79 4.13 -14.87 21.57
CA THR A 79 5.36 -15.25 22.24
C THR A 79 5.20 -15.39 23.74
N GLU A 80 4.40 -14.57 24.40
CA GLU A 80 4.28 -14.49 25.86
C GLU A 80 3.12 -15.35 26.37
N THR A 81 3.32 -16.03 27.50
CA THR A 81 2.29 -16.82 28.19
C THR A 81 1.50 -16.01 29.22
N GLY A 82 1.78 -14.69 29.35
CA GLY A 82 1.23 -13.84 30.41
C GLY A 82 1.89 -14.04 31.78
N LEU A 83 2.87 -14.95 31.89
CA LEU A 83 3.54 -15.35 33.15
C LEU A 83 5.05 -15.09 33.12
N GLY A 84 5.52 -14.18 32.27
CA GLY A 84 6.95 -13.88 32.11
C GLY A 84 7.77 -14.96 31.38
N ILE A 85 7.12 -16.03 30.91
CA ILE A 85 7.74 -17.11 30.11
C ILE A 85 7.24 -17.00 28.67
N THR A 86 8.10 -17.28 27.71
CA THR A 86 7.69 -17.40 26.31
C THR A 86 7.19 -18.80 25.97
N ARG A 87 6.32 -18.96 24.96
CA ARG A 87 5.85 -20.29 24.50
C ARG A 87 7.00 -21.23 24.11
N ARG A 88 8.11 -20.69 23.62
CA ARG A 88 9.33 -21.48 23.30
C ARG A 88 10.04 -21.98 24.54
N GLU A 89 10.11 -21.17 25.58
CA GLU A 89 10.70 -21.55 26.86
C GLU A 89 9.84 -22.58 27.57
N LEU A 90 8.51 -22.41 27.52
CA LEU A 90 7.56 -23.42 27.98
C LEU A 90 7.75 -24.75 27.24
N ALA A 91 7.89 -24.73 25.92
CA ALA A 91 8.14 -25.94 25.11
C ALA A 91 9.50 -26.61 25.40
N ARG A 92 10.45 -25.87 25.97
CA ARG A 92 11.74 -26.40 26.45
C ARG A 92 11.68 -26.87 27.92
N GLY A 93 10.51 -26.85 28.54
CA GLY A 93 10.30 -27.26 29.93
C GLY A 93 10.75 -26.23 30.98
N MET A 94 10.95 -24.97 30.58
CA MET A 94 11.36 -23.91 31.51
C MET A 94 10.21 -23.52 32.44
N SER A 95 10.48 -23.45 33.75
CA SER A 95 9.48 -23.12 34.78
C SER A 95 9.58 -21.67 35.25
N ILE A 96 8.51 -21.13 35.85
CA ILE A 96 8.46 -19.72 36.33
C ILE A 96 9.54 -19.45 37.38
N PRO A 97 9.76 -20.33 38.39
CA PRO A 97 10.83 -20.13 39.38
C PRO A 97 12.24 -20.12 38.79
N GLN A 98 12.44 -20.70 37.61
CA GLN A 98 13.73 -20.75 36.91
C GLN A 98 14.04 -19.46 36.13
N LYS A 99 13.03 -18.62 35.89
CA LYS A 99 13.10 -17.44 35.03
C LYS A 99 13.19 -16.14 35.83
N LEU A 100 12.54 -16.10 37.01
CA LEU A 100 12.61 -15.02 38.00
C LEU A 100 13.97 -15.05 38.72
#